data_AF-A0A482TJM7-F1
#
_entry.id   AF-A0A482TJM7-F1
#
_cell.length_a   1.000
_cell.length_b   1.000
_cell.length_c   1.000
_cell.angle_alpha   90.00
_cell.angle_beta   90.00
_cell.angle_gamma   90.00
#
_symmetry.space_group_name_H-M   'P 1'
#
loop_
_entity.id
_entity.type
_entity.pdbx_description
1 polymer ?
#
loop_
_entity_poly.entity_id
_entity_poly.type
_entity_poly.pdbx_seq_one_letter_code
_entity_poly.pdbx_strand_id
1 'polypeptide(L)' 'DAEQLDAIGITNQRETTLIWDKASGRAIANAIVWQDRRTTDRVETLQVQIPASALL' A
#
# COMPACT_ATOMS: atom_id res chain seq x y z
N ASP A 1 11.50 -0.74 32.74
CA ASP A 1 10.15 -1.07 32.23
C ASP A 1 9.82 -0.32 30.96
N ALA A 2 8.82 -0.82 30.21
CA ALA A 2 8.24 -0.09 29.08
C ALA A 2 7.76 1.33 29.49
N GLU A 3 7.50 1.53 30.77
CA GLU A 3 7.13 2.80 31.41
C GLU A 3 8.20 3.90 31.32
N GLN A 4 9.46 3.57 30.99
CA GLN A 4 10.57 4.53 30.86
C GLN A 4 10.77 5.05 29.43
N LEU A 5 9.97 4.60 28.47
CA LEU A 5 10.09 5.02 27.07
C LEU A 5 9.26 6.28 26.82
N ASP A 6 9.91 7.39 26.49
CA ASP A 6 9.24 8.66 26.16
C ASP A 6 8.50 8.60 24.82
N ALA A 7 8.99 7.82 23.84
CA ALA A 7 8.39 7.72 22.51
C ALA A 7 8.80 6.46 21.75
N ILE A 8 8.04 6.16 20.68
CA ILE A 8 8.33 5.12 19.68
C ILE A 8 8.22 5.73 18.28
N GLY A 9 9.29 5.59 17.49
CA GLY A 9 9.28 5.89 16.06
C GLY A 9 8.98 4.63 15.27
N ILE A 10 8.05 4.73 14.31
CA ILE A 10 7.75 3.64 13.36
C ILE A 10 8.10 4.13 11.97
N THR A 11 8.89 3.33 11.25
CA THR A 11 9.16 3.50 9.83
C THR A 11 8.84 2.19 9.12
N ASN A 12 8.34 2.28 7.89
CA ASN A 12 7.95 1.14 7.09
C ASN A 12 8.46 1.25 5.67
N GLN A 13 8.58 0.10 5.01
CA GLN A 13 8.66 0.08 3.56
C GLN A 13 7.42 0.76 2.99
N ARG A 14 7.64 1.71 2.08
CA ARG A 14 6.55 2.47 1.46
C ARG A 14 5.84 1.60 0.42
N GLU A 15 4.68 2.07 -0.03
CA GLU A 15 3.82 1.51 -1.10
C GLU A 15 3.19 0.12 -0.84
N THR A 16 3.78 -0.73 0.00
CA THR A 16 3.19 -2.04 0.39
C THR A 16 1.76 -1.87 0.88
N THR A 17 0.83 -2.57 0.25
CA THR A 17 -0.62 -2.44 0.51
C THR A 17 -1.16 -3.64 1.28
N LEU A 18 -1.91 -3.38 2.35
CA LEU A 18 -2.60 -4.38 3.16
C LEU A 18 -4.10 -4.09 3.19
N ILE A 19 -4.90 -5.16 3.26
CA ILE A 19 -6.34 -5.07 3.50
C ILE A 19 -6.67 -6.03 4.65
N TRP A 20 -7.40 -5.53 5.64
CA TRP A 20 -7.84 -6.29 6.80
C TRP A 20 -9.30 -6.01 7.11
N ASP A 21 -9.94 -6.95 7.81
CA ASP A 21 -11.26 -6.73 8.39
C ASP A 21 -11.17 -5.80 9.62
N LYS A 22 -11.96 -4.72 9.63
CA LYS A 22 -11.89 -3.68 10.68
C LYS A 22 -12.26 -4.22 12.07
N ALA A 23 -13.19 -5.16 12.17
CA ALA A 23 -13.69 -5.64 13.46
C ALA A 23 -12.73 -6.65 14.10
N SER A 24 -12.22 -7.60 13.32
CA SER A 24 -11.36 -8.68 13.81
C SER A 24 -9.86 -8.41 13.70
N GLY A 25 -9.46 -7.43 12.88
CA GLY A 25 -8.05 -7.16 12.55
C GLY A 25 -7.41 -8.24 11.69
N ARG A 26 -8.16 -9.24 11.22
CA ARG A 26 -7.62 -10.34 10.41
C ARG A 26 -7.31 -9.83 9.00
N ALA A 27 -6.11 -10.14 8.54
CA ALA A 27 -5.73 -9.90 7.16
C ALA A 27 -6.63 -10.70 6.21
N ILE A 28 -7.09 -10.05 5.15
CA ILE A 28 -7.92 -10.69 4.10
C ILE A 28 -7.03 -11.50 3.14
N ALA A 29 -5.82 -11.00 2.88
CA ALA A 29 -4.81 -11.65 2.06
C ALA A 29 -3.41 -11.25 2.54
N ASN A 30 -2.39 -11.91 1.98
CA ASN A 30 -1.00 -11.50 2.17
C ASN A 30 -0.78 -10.06 1.67
N ALA A 31 0.11 -9.32 2.33
CA ALA A 31 0.51 -7.99 1.90
C ALA A 31 1.06 -8.04 0.47
N ILE A 32 0.65 -7.07 -0.36
CA ILE A 32 1.24 -6.87 -1.68
C ILE A 32 2.39 -5.90 -1.49
N VAL A 33 3.62 -6.41 -1.63
CA VAL A 33 4.83 -5.63 -1.41
C VAL A 33 5.10 -4.66 -2.57
N TRP A 34 5.82 -3.58 -2.30
CA TRP A 34 6.18 -2.57 -3.32
C TRP A 34 6.91 -3.12 -4.55
N GLN A 35 7.58 -4.26 -4.43
CA GLN A 35 8.30 -4.92 -5.53
C GLN A 35 7.38 -5.73 -6.46
N ASP A 36 6.11 -5.89 -6.08
CA ASP A 36 5.17 -6.69 -6.84
C ASP A 36 4.83 -6.02 -8.19
N ARG A 37 4.83 -6.81 -9.26
CA ARG A 37 4.59 -6.34 -10.64
C ARG A 37 3.29 -6.86 -11.26
N ARG A 38 2.41 -7.48 -10.48
CA ARG A 38 1.17 -8.11 -10.99
C ARG A 38 0.18 -7.14 -11.64
N THR A 39 0.31 -5.84 -11.37
CA THR A 39 -0.61 -4.81 -11.86
C THR A 39 -0.13 -4.11 -13.14
N THR A 40 0.98 -4.58 -13.76
CA THR A 40 1.58 -3.96 -14.96
C THR A 40 0.55 -3.71 -16.07
N ASP A 41 -0.14 -4.75 -16.53
CA ASP A 41 -1.13 -4.65 -17.63
C ASP A 41 -2.29 -3.69 -17.28
N ARG A 42 -2.67 -3.63 -16.00
CA ARG A 42 -3.73 -2.73 -15.52
C ARG A 42 -3.26 -1.28 -15.53
N VAL A 43 -2.00 -1.02 -15.20
CA VAL A 43 -1.40 0.33 -15.29
C VAL A 43 -1.38 0.79 -16.74
N GLU A 44 -0.94 -0.06 -17.67
CA GLU A 44 -0.93 0.25 -19.11
C GLU A 44 -2.34 0.58 -19.63
N THR A 45 -3.33 -0.21 -19.21
CA THR A 45 -4.74 0.03 -19.56
C THR A 45 -5.24 1.39 -19.04
N LEU A 46 -4.91 1.74 -17.80
CA LEU A 46 -5.33 3.01 -17.19
C LEU A 46 -4.66 4.22 -17.87
N GLN A 47 -3.41 4.09 -18.31
CA GLN A 47 -2.72 5.16 -19.02
C GLN A 47 -3.40 5.52 -20.34
N VAL A 48 -3.91 4.52 -21.08
CA VAL A 48 -4.68 4.77 -22.31
C VAL A 48 -6.01 5.49 -22.03
N GLN A 49 -6.59 5.27 -20.86
CA GLN A 49 -7.88 5.87 -20.47
C GLN A 49 -7.75 7.32 -19.98
N ILE A 50 -6.56 7.73 -19.54
CA ILE A 50 -6.33 9.10 -19.07
C ILE A 50 -6.06 9.99 -20.28
N PRO A 51 -6.91 10.99 -20.59
CA PRO A 51 -6.66 11.90 -21.69
C PRO A 51 -5.37 12.68 -21.45
N ALA A 52 -4.56 12.87 -22.49
CA ALA A 52 -3.27 13.59 -22.39
C ALA A 52 -3.42 15.01 -21.83
N SER A 53 -4.60 15.63 -21.94
CA SER A 53 -4.92 16.93 -21.35
C SER A 53 -5.04 16.92 -19.82
N ALA A 54 -5.11 15.75 -19.18
CA ALA A 54 -5.14 15.59 -17.72
C ALA A 54 -3.73 15.35 -17.13
N LEU A 55 -2.69 15.32 -17.97
CA LEU A 55 -1.29 15.10 -17.58
C LEU A 55 -0.49 16.41 -17.45
N LEU A 56 -1.15 17.58 -17.49
CA LEU A 56 -0.59 18.90 -17.22
C LEU A 56 -1.42 19.64 -16.15
#